data_AF-A0A7Y9MK51-F1
#
_entry.id   AF-A0A7Y9MK51-F1
#
_cell.length_a   1.000
_cell.length_b   1.000
_cell.length_c   1.000
_cell.angle_alpha   90.00
_cell.angle_beta   90.00
_cell.angle_gamma   90.00
#
_symmetry.space_group_name_H-M   'P 1'
#
loop_
_entity.id
_entity.type
_entity.pdbx_description
1 polymer ?
#
loop_
_entity_poly.entity_id
_entity_poly.type
_entity_poly.pdbx_seq_one_letter_code
_entity_poly.pdbx_strand_id
1 'polypeptide(L)'
;MQILLAFIAGAAVGVAIHFLMRGRDSRGVVLAPVIGAAASGIVWSALTWSGVGIDNPWIWLSALVAPAVVTAPIVALLARARVAADRRERDRLGIA
;
A
#
# COMPACT_ATOMS: atom_id res chain seq x y z
N MET A 1 21.85 9.25 -4.54
CA MET A 1 20.54 8.62 -4.78
C MET A 1 20.01 8.06 -3.47
N GLN A 2 18.92 8.62 -2.92
CA GLN A 2 18.34 8.27 -1.61
C GLN A 2 17.03 7.45 -1.72
N ILE A 3 16.79 6.84 -2.88
CA ILE A 3 15.55 6.12 -3.19
C ILE A 3 15.22 5.00 -2.19
N LEU A 4 16.23 4.39 -1.56
CA LEU A 4 16.02 3.37 -0.53
C LEU A 4 15.19 3.91 0.65
N LEU A 5 15.36 5.19 1.03
CA LEU A 5 14.55 5.82 2.07
C LEU A 5 13.08 5.91 1.65
N ALA A 6 12.80 6.14 0.36
CA ALA A 6 11.45 6.13 -0.16
C ALA A 6 10.80 4.76 -0.02
N PHE A 7 11.51 3.69 -0.39
CA PHE A 7 11.03 2.32 -0.21
C PHE A 7 10.77 1.98 1.26
N ILE A 8 11.68 2.35 2.16
CA ILE A 8 11.52 2.11 3.60
C ILE A 8 10.34 2.89 4.17
N ALA A 9 10.21 4.18 3.84
CA ALA A 9 9.09 5.02 4.28
C ALA A 9 7.76 4.47 3.75
N GLY A 10 7.71 4.08 2.47
CA GLY A 10 6.53 3.46 1.87
C GLY A 10 6.16 2.14 2.51
N ALA A 11 7.15 1.28 2.81
CA ALA A 11 6.92 0.04 3.53
C ALA A 11 6.37 0.30 4.93
N ALA A 12 6.92 1.26 5.67
CA ALA A 12 6.46 1.62 7.02
C ALA A 12 5.01 2.14 7.01
N VAL A 13 4.66 3.00 6.05
CA VAL A 13 3.27 3.44 5.84
C VAL A 13 2.36 2.25 5.49
N GLY A 14 2.82 1.35 4.62
CA GLY A 14 2.10 0.13 4.28
C GLY A 14 1.88 -0.82 5.47
N VAL A 15 2.86 -0.93 6.38
CA VAL A 15 2.72 -1.65 7.66
C VAL A 15 1.67 -0.98 8.54
N ALA A 16 1.74 0.34 8.72
CA ALA A 16 0.75 1.07 9.52
C ALA A 16 -0.66 0.84 8.97
N ILE A 17 -0.83 0.93 7.65
CA ILE A 17 -2.10 0.66 6.97
C ILE A 17 -2.56 -0.79 7.15
N HIS A 18 -1.64 -1.77 7.10
CA HIS A 18 -1.97 -3.18 7.33
C HIS A 18 -2.69 -3.38 8.67
N PHE A 19 -2.15 -2.75 9.72
CA PHE A 19 -2.65 -2.90 11.09
C PHE A 19 -3.84 -1.99 11.42
N LEU A 20 -3.91 -0.80 10.82
CA LEU A 20 -5.02 0.15 11.04
C LEU A 20 -6.31 -0.25 10.32
N MET A 21 -6.20 -0.94 9.17
CA MET A 21 -7.36 -1.26 8.34
C MET A 21 -8.03 -2.58 8.72
N ARG A 22 -9.36 -2.59 8.65
CA ARG A 22 -10.20 -3.78 8.84
C ARG A 22 -9.95 -4.84 7.75
N GLY A 23 -10.32 -6.08 8.04
CA GLY A 23 -10.14 -7.20 7.11
C GLY A 23 -8.68 -7.60 6.90
N ARG A 24 -7.80 -7.35 7.89
CA ARG A 24 -6.38 -7.71 7.80
C ARG A 24 -6.14 -9.23 7.79
N ASP A 25 -7.09 -10.00 8.30
CA ASP A 25 -7.16 -11.46 8.28
C ASP A 25 -7.39 -12.02 6.87
N SER A 26 -7.98 -11.24 5.95
CA SER A 26 -8.24 -11.68 4.58
C SER A 26 -7.04 -11.52 3.63
N ARG A 27 -5.85 -11.15 4.13
CA ARG A 27 -4.67 -10.84 3.32
C ARG A 27 -3.37 -11.17 4.07
N GLY A 28 -2.30 -11.45 3.33
CA GLY A 28 -0.98 -11.68 3.92
C GLY A 28 -0.37 -10.41 4.53
N VAL A 29 0.46 -10.58 5.57
CA VAL A 29 1.10 -9.47 6.32
C VAL A 29 2.01 -8.60 5.44
N VAL A 30 2.63 -9.18 4.41
CA VAL A 30 3.58 -8.50 3.51
C VAL A 30 2.91 -7.70 2.41
N LEU A 31 1.61 -7.93 2.13
CA LEU A 31 0.94 -7.35 0.96
C LEU A 31 0.89 -5.81 1.01
N ALA A 32 0.40 -5.24 2.11
CA ALA A 32 0.29 -3.78 2.23
C ALA A 32 1.67 -3.09 2.31
N PRO A 33 2.68 -3.62 3.06
CA PRO A 33 4.05 -3.10 3.00
C PRO A 33 4.64 -3.07 1.59
N VAL A 34 4.47 -4.13 0.79
CA VAL A 34 5.00 -4.18 -0.58
C VAL A 34 4.31 -3.16 -1.50
N ILE A 35 2.98 -3.03 -1.40
CA ILE A 35 2.24 -2.01 -2.17
C ILE A 35 2.72 -0.60 -1.80
N GLY A 36 2.91 -0.33 -0.50
CA GLY A 36 3.41 0.97 -0.04
C GLY A 36 4.83 1.24 -0.52
N ALA A 37 5.74 0.27 -0.38
CA ALA A 37 7.12 0.39 -0.87
C ALA A 37 7.15 0.66 -2.38
N ALA A 38 6.38 -0.09 -3.16
CA ALA A 38 6.30 0.07 -4.61
C ALA A 38 5.73 1.44 -5.00
N ALA A 39 4.61 1.86 -4.39
CA ALA A 39 3.99 3.16 -4.66
C ALA A 39 4.94 4.33 -4.38
N SER A 40 5.62 4.30 -3.23
CA SER A 40 6.62 5.30 -2.86
C SER A 40 7.82 5.30 -3.81
N GLY A 41 8.38 4.12 -4.11
CA GLY A 41 9.53 4.00 -5.01
C GLY A 41 9.24 4.45 -6.45
N ILE A 42 8.06 4.14 -6.98
CA ILE A 42 7.62 4.57 -8.32
C ILE A 42 7.47 6.09 -8.36
N VAL A 43 6.78 6.70 -7.39
CA VAL A 43 6.56 8.15 -7.37
C VAL A 43 7.88 8.89 -7.13
N TRP A 44 8.72 8.42 -6.21
CA TRP A 44 10.06 8.99 -6.02
C TRP A 44 10.86 8.96 -7.32
N SER A 45 10.90 7.81 -8.00
CA SER A 45 11.63 7.66 -9.26
C SER A 45 11.13 8.66 -10.31
N ALA A 46 9.82 8.75 -10.49
CA ALA A 46 9.20 9.67 -11.43
C ALA A 46 9.56 11.14 -11.12
N LEU A 47 9.55 11.54 -9.85
CA LEU A 47 9.97 12.88 -9.42
C LEU A 47 11.46 13.14 -9.66
N THR A 48 12.34 12.18 -9.34
CA THR A 48 13.77 12.34 -9.65
C THR A 48 14.04 12.43 -11.15
N TRP A 49 13.30 11.70 -11.98
CA TRP A 49 13.43 11.78 -13.44
C TRP A 49 12.86 13.08 -14.02
N SER A 50 11.90 13.71 -13.35
CA SER A 50 11.41 15.05 -13.71
C SER A 50 12.28 16.19 -13.18
N GLY A 51 13.39 15.88 -12.51
CA GLY A 51 14.37 16.87 -12.01
C GLY A 51 14.10 17.36 -10.58
N VAL A 52 13.15 16.77 -9.86
CA VAL A 52 12.92 17.10 -8.44
C VAL A 52 14.00 16.43 -7.58
N GLY A 53 14.86 17.26 -7.00
CA GLY A 53 15.99 16.83 -6.16
C GLY A 53 15.63 16.60 -4.69
N ILE A 54 16.63 16.13 -3.93
CA ILE A 54 16.54 15.85 -2.48
C ILE A 54 16.41 17.11 -1.62
N ASP A 55 16.82 18.25 -2.17
CA ASP A 55 16.69 19.60 -1.63
C ASP A 55 15.24 20.12 -1.71
N ASN A 56 14.39 19.47 -2.49
CA ASN A 56 13.00 19.83 -2.63
C ASN A 56 12.10 19.05 -1.64
N PRO A 57 11.32 19.71 -0.77
CA PRO A 57 10.46 19.03 0.21
C PRO A 57 9.40 18.11 -0.42
N TRP A 58 9.01 18.36 -1.68
CA TRP A 58 8.02 17.53 -2.39
C TRP A 58 8.47 16.08 -2.59
N ILE A 59 9.78 15.83 -2.71
CA ILE A 59 10.31 14.47 -2.85
C ILE A 59 10.05 13.65 -1.57
N TRP A 60 10.24 14.27 -0.40
CA TRP A 60 10.03 13.65 0.90
C TRP A 60 8.56 13.47 1.21
N LEU A 61 7.74 14.48 0.88
CA LEU A 61 6.30 14.38 1.03
C LEU A 61 5.71 13.25 0.16
N SER A 62 6.21 13.09 -1.07
CA SER A 62 5.77 12.01 -1.95
C SER A 62 6.00 10.62 -1.37
N ALA A 63 7.11 10.43 -0.62
CA ALA A 63 7.46 9.16 0.00
C ALA A 63 6.49 8.72 1.11
N LEU A 64 5.66 9.65 1.60
CA LEU A 64 4.63 9.40 2.62
C LEU A 64 3.22 9.44 2.02
N VAL A 65 2.94 10.40 1.15
CA VAL A 65 1.59 10.62 0.59
C VAL A 65 1.24 9.55 -0.45
N ALA A 66 2.16 9.25 -1.38
CA ALA A 66 1.91 8.23 -2.41
C ALA A 66 1.55 6.86 -1.83
N PRO A 67 2.33 6.26 -0.90
CA PRO A 67 1.97 4.98 -0.30
C PRO A 67 0.67 5.04 0.49
N ALA A 68 0.34 6.16 1.14
CA ALA A 68 -0.92 6.30 1.88
C ALA A 68 -2.14 6.27 0.95
N VAL A 69 -2.09 7.10 -0.11
CA VAL A 69 -3.17 7.24 -1.10
C VAL A 69 -3.35 5.98 -1.92
N VAL A 70 -2.29 5.21 -2.19
CA VAL A 70 -2.36 3.99 -3.01
C VAL A 70 -2.71 2.76 -2.17
N THR A 71 -2.04 2.55 -1.05
CA THR A 71 -2.18 1.30 -0.27
C THR A 71 -3.56 1.20 0.38
N ALA A 72 -4.05 2.27 0.99
CA ALA A 72 -5.31 2.25 1.73
C ALA A 72 -6.53 1.81 0.87
N PRO A 73 -6.80 2.41 -0.32
CA PRO A 73 -7.93 1.97 -1.13
C PRO A 73 -7.74 0.55 -1.68
N ILE A 74 -6.53 0.17 -2.10
CA ILE A 74 -6.27 -1.18 -2.63
C ILE A 74 -6.61 -2.24 -1.58
N VAL A 75 -6.11 -2.07 -0.35
CA VAL A 75 -6.31 -3.09 0.68
C VAL A 75 -7.74 -3.09 1.22
N ALA A 76 -8.44 -1.94 1.19
CA ALA A 76 -9.88 -1.86 1.48
C ALA A 76 -10.70 -2.64 0.45
N LEU A 77 -10.48 -2.39 -0.84
CA LEU A 77 -11.20 -3.04 -1.92
C LEU A 77 -10.93 -4.54 -1.93
N LEU A 78 -9.68 -4.95 -1.71
CA LEU A 78 -9.31 -6.35 -1.63
C LEU A 78 -10.02 -7.07 -0.48
N ALA A 79 -10.08 -6.46 0.72
CA ALA A 79 -10.79 -7.05 1.84
C ALA A 79 -12.28 -7.24 1.53
N ARG A 80 -12.93 -6.23 0.92
CA ARG A 80 -14.34 -6.32 0.51
C ARG A 80 -14.57 -7.43 -0.51
N ALA A 81 -13.70 -7.51 -1.53
CA ALA A 81 -13.80 -8.53 -2.57
C ALA A 81 -13.60 -9.95 -2.02
N ARG A 82 -12.63 -10.14 -1.12
CA ARG A 82 -12.35 -11.42 -0.47
C ARG A 82 -13.51 -11.88 0.40
N VAL A 83 -14.01 -11.03 1.29
CA VAL A 83 -15.17 -11.36 2.14
C VAL A 83 -16.41 -11.72 1.30
N ALA A 84 -16.65 -11.00 0.20
CA ALA A 84 -17.77 -11.32 -0.69
C ALA A 84 -17.58 -12.65 -1.44
N ALA A 85 -16.34 -12.97 -1.84
CA ALA A 85 -16.03 -14.25 -2.48
C ALA A 85 -16.18 -15.41 -1.49
N ASP A 86 -15.66 -15.28 -0.27
CA ASP A 86 -15.73 -16.30 0.77
C ASP A 86 -17.19 -16.59 1.17
N ARG A 87 -18.04 -15.56 1.25
CA ARG A 87 -19.49 -15.74 1.48
C ARG A 87 -20.16 -16.54 0.37
N ARG A 88 -19.91 -16.18 -0.89
CA ARG A 88 -20.48 -16.91 -2.04
C ARG A 88 -20.07 -18.39 -2.05
N GLU A 89 -18.82 -18.67 -1.69
CA GLU A 89 -18.34 -20.05 -1.63
C GLU A 89 -18.98 -20.82 -0.45
N ARG A 90 -19.18 -20.18 0.70
CA ARG A 90 -19.90 -20.80 1.83
C ARG A 90 -21.35 -21.12 1.49
N ASP A 91 -22.05 -20.22 0.81
CA ASP A 91 -23.42 -20.45 0.34
C ASP A 91 -23.47 -21.61 -0.66
N ARG A 92 -22.52 -21.68 -1.60
CA ARG A 92 -22.40 -22.79 -2.57
C ARG A 92 -22.14 -24.14 -1.90
N LEU A 93 -21.36 -24.15 -0.83
CA LEU A 93 -21.03 -25.36 -0.07
C LEU A 93 -22.09 -25.74 0.97
N GLY A 94 -23.12 -24.91 1.18
CA GLY A 94 -24.19 -25.17 2.15
C GLY A 94 -23.74 -25.09 3.61
N ILE A 95 -22.67 -24.33 3.90
CA ILE A 95 -22.07 -24.16 5.24
C ILE A 95 -22.26 -22.73 5.77
N ALA A 96 -23.29 -22.03 5.27
CA ALA A 96 -23.61 -20.65 5.61
C ALA A 96 -24.29 -20.52 6.98
#